data_AF-A0A3N0GIL8-F1
#
_entry.id   AF-A0A3N0GIL8-F1
#
_cell.length_a   1.000
_cell.length_b   1.000
_cell.length_c   1.000
_cell.angle_alpha   90.00
_cell.angle_beta   90.00
_cell.angle_gamma   90.00
#
_symmetry.space_group_name_H-M   'P 1'
#
loop_
_entity.id
_entity.type
_entity.pdbx_description
1 polymer ?
#
loop_
_entity_poly.entity_id
_entity_poly.type
_entity_poly.pdbx_seq_one_letter_code
_entity_poly.pdbx_strand_id
1 'polypeptide(L)'
;MADERVVSVPTRLTGYDVELRAGTPLLEALEQLLDETGCISANGQLVGGELREFSYYIPDLGPEGGPVANFSRPYPGAAPGRMVRGGITIGRRDGAVFCHSHSLFVDADGMQRAGHLIPEKVVLGPGVRALVWGGPDVAVEVQPDPETGMSLFTPRRVGDADRGELAALVCRVRPNVDLVSMVEHLTEEQGWSGADVRGQVGSIVGGRLGQPDGSVVTVDGPATEVMFLDGSVRRVHGRMTADVSAHLVDRHAVVHSGRVLPGENAVALTYELVLTEAAEDRNP
;
A
#
# COMPACT_ATOMS: atom_id res chain seq x y z
N MET A 1 19.56 9.96 9.62
CA MET A 1 18.52 9.85 10.66
C MET A 1 17.23 9.53 9.93
N ALA A 2 16.51 8.47 10.31
CA ALA A 2 15.30 8.03 9.60
C ALA A 2 14.20 9.11 9.55
N ASP A 3 14.21 10.04 10.51
CA ASP A 3 13.32 11.21 10.61
C ASP A 3 13.18 12.06 9.34
N GLU A 4 14.23 12.23 8.52
CA GLU A 4 14.12 13.03 7.28
C GLU A 4 13.66 12.19 6.06
N ARG A 5 13.55 10.87 6.22
CA ARG A 5 13.26 9.91 5.14
C ARG A 5 11.84 9.36 5.18
N VAL A 6 11.08 9.67 6.22
CA VAL A 6 9.68 9.30 6.35
C VAL A 6 8.86 10.57 6.62
N VAL A 7 7.84 10.80 5.80
CA VAL A 7 6.79 11.77 6.13
C VAL A 7 5.73 10.99 6.89
N SER A 8 5.63 11.19 8.20
CA SER A 8 4.61 10.58 9.05
C SER A 8 3.70 11.66 9.61
N VAL A 9 2.38 11.45 9.51
CA VAL A 9 1.37 12.34 10.06
C VAL A 9 0.59 11.58 11.13
N PRO A 10 0.87 11.81 12.43
CA PRO A 10 0.07 11.24 13.52
C PRO A 10 -1.36 11.74 13.39
N THR A 11 -2.37 10.90 13.58
CA THR A 11 -3.79 11.25 13.57
C THR A 11 -4.62 10.16 14.28
N ARG A 12 -5.95 10.25 14.19
CA ARG A 12 -6.88 9.18 14.51
C ARG A 12 -7.69 8.79 13.29
N LEU A 13 -7.89 7.50 13.07
CA LEU A 13 -8.61 6.97 11.91
C LEU A 13 -9.76 6.06 12.33
N THR A 14 -10.75 5.95 11.45
CA THR A 14 -11.82 4.95 11.51
C THR A 14 -11.60 3.91 10.42
N GLY A 15 -11.84 2.64 10.73
CA GLY A 15 -11.84 1.56 9.76
C GLY A 15 -13.21 1.40 9.09
N TYR A 16 -13.21 1.23 7.78
CA TYR A 16 -14.39 1.04 6.96
C TYR A 16 -14.24 -0.24 6.14
N ASP A 17 -15.34 -0.99 6.04
CA ASP A 17 -15.44 -2.19 5.23
C ASP A 17 -16.69 -2.09 4.36
N VAL A 18 -16.48 -1.69 3.10
CA VAL A 18 -17.54 -1.28 2.17
C VAL A 18 -17.47 -2.12 0.91
N GLU A 19 -18.58 -2.71 0.49
CA GLU A 19 -18.67 -3.30 -0.85
C GLU A 19 -18.83 -2.19 -1.88
N LEU A 20 -17.90 -2.11 -2.83
CA LEU A 20 -17.94 -1.13 -3.89
C LEU A 20 -18.99 -1.51 -4.95
N ARG A 21 -19.69 -0.51 -5.46
CA ARG A 21 -20.83 -0.72 -6.36
C ARG A 21 -20.39 -1.33 -7.70
N ALA A 22 -20.91 -2.51 -7.99
CA ALA A 22 -20.74 -3.17 -9.28
C ALA A 22 -21.22 -2.30 -10.47
N GLY A 23 -20.50 -2.40 -11.59
CA GLY A 23 -20.75 -1.63 -12.81
C GLY A 23 -20.21 -0.20 -12.79
N THR A 24 -19.54 0.21 -11.70
CA THR A 24 -19.01 1.57 -11.51
C THR A 24 -17.50 1.61 -11.82
N PRO A 25 -16.99 2.67 -12.46
CA PRO A 25 -15.55 2.93 -12.52
C PRO A 25 -14.93 3.00 -11.12
N LEU A 26 -13.72 2.48 -10.95
CA LEU A 26 -13.08 2.39 -9.62
C LEU A 26 -12.98 3.78 -8.94
N LEU A 27 -12.47 4.79 -9.64
CA LEU A 27 -12.30 6.12 -9.04
C LEU A 27 -13.62 6.76 -8.59
N GLU A 28 -14.70 6.55 -9.34
CA GLU A 28 -16.03 7.03 -8.95
C GLU A 28 -16.55 6.30 -7.71
N ALA A 29 -16.35 4.98 -7.61
CA ALA A 29 -16.73 4.21 -6.43
C ALA A 29 -15.91 4.62 -5.19
N LEU A 30 -14.63 4.95 -5.36
CA LEU A 30 -13.78 5.45 -4.26
C LEU A 30 -14.16 6.89 -3.85
N GLU A 31 -14.55 7.74 -4.80
CA GLU A 31 -15.08 9.08 -4.49
C GLU A 31 -16.38 8.99 -3.67
N GLN A 32 -17.31 8.13 -4.08
CA GLN A 32 -18.52 7.85 -3.30
C GLN A 32 -18.21 7.35 -1.89
N LEU A 33 -17.23 6.46 -1.74
CA LEU A 33 -16.76 5.99 -0.42
C LEU A 33 -16.26 7.16 0.44
N LEU A 34 -15.44 8.05 -0.11
CA LEU A 34 -14.92 9.21 0.63
C LEU A 34 -16.06 10.15 1.07
N ASP A 35 -17.01 10.43 0.18
CA ASP A 35 -18.18 11.27 0.46
C ASP A 35 -19.08 10.68 1.55
N GLU A 36 -19.39 9.38 1.47
CA GLU A 36 -20.27 8.70 2.43
C GLU A 36 -19.64 8.57 3.82
N THR A 37 -18.32 8.39 3.88
CA THR A 37 -17.58 8.24 5.14
C THR A 37 -17.15 9.58 5.75
N GLY A 38 -17.17 10.66 4.96
CA GLY A 38 -16.63 11.96 5.34
C GLY A 38 -15.09 11.97 5.42
N CYS A 39 -14.42 10.97 4.87
CA CYS A 39 -12.96 10.92 4.80
C CYS A 39 -12.46 11.82 3.68
N ILE A 40 -11.33 12.50 3.89
CA ILE A 40 -10.69 13.29 2.84
C ILE A 40 -9.63 12.50 2.08
N SER A 41 -9.11 11.44 2.70
CA SER A 41 -8.23 10.43 2.13
C SER A 41 -8.35 9.14 2.95
N ALA A 42 -7.89 8.03 2.38
CA ALA A 42 -7.85 6.76 3.09
C ALA A 42 -6.79 5.82 2.51
N ASN A 43 -6.26 4.92 3.32
CA ASN A 43 -5.34 3.86 2.91
C ASN A 43 -5.91 2.51 3.32
N GLY A 44 -5.61 1.45 2.57
CA GLY A 44 -6.14 0.14 2.90
C GLY A 44 -5.96 -0.85 1.78
N GLN A 45 -7.01 -1.63 1.55
CA GLN A 45 -6.99 -2.74 0.61
C GLN A 45 -8.30 -2.89 -0.14
N LEU A 46 -8.21 -3.32 -1.38
CA LEU A 46 -9.31 -3.93 -2.12
C LEU A 46 -9.21 -5.45 -1.97
N VAL A 47 -10.34 -6.12 -1.73
CA VAL A 47 -10.39 -7.56 -1.45
C VAL A 47 -11.52 -8.20 -2.22
N GLY A 48 -11.22 -9.30 -2.90
CA GLY A 48 -12.22 -10.12 -3.58
C GLY A 48 -12.93 -9.42 -4.73
N GLY A 49 -13.94 -10.10 -5.27
CA GLY A 49 -14.82 -9.56 -6.30
C GLY A 49 -14.27 -9.61 -7.72
N GLU A 50 -15.11 -9.16 -8.64
CA GLU A 50 -14.85 -9.18 -10.08
C GLU A 50 -14.22 -7.86 -10.55
N LEU A 51 -13.15 -7.97 -11.32
CA LEU A 51 -12.63 -6.90 -12.18
C LEU A 51 -13.28 -7.07 -13.56
N ARG A 52 -14.39 -6.38 -13.79
CA ARG A 52 -15.17 -6.50 -15.03
C ARG A 52 -14.37 -6.07 -16.24
N GLU A 53 -13.69 -4.94 -16.12
CA GLU A 53 -12.71 -4.44 -17.09
C GLU A 53 -11.56 -3.84 -16.30
N PHE A 54 -10.32 -4.08 -16.74
CA PHE A 54 -9.15 -3.54 -16.06
C PHE A 54 -7.95 -3.47 -17.00
N SER A 55 -7.05 -2.56 -16.70
CA SER A 55 -5.69 -2.55 -17.25
C SER A 55 -4.71 -2.35 -16.11
N TYR A 56 -3.50 -2.86 -16.28
CA TYR A 56 -2.47 -2.79 -15.26
C TYR A 56 -1.09 -2.62 -15.87
N TYR A 57 -0.14 -2.16 -15.05
CA TYR A 57 1.27 -2.19 -15.34
C TYR A 57 1.94 -3.31 -14.56
N ILE A 58 3.00 -3.88 -15.11
CA ILE A 58 4.04 -4.55 -14.33
C ILE A 58 5.20 -3.57 -14.11
N PRO A 59 6.00 -3.74 -13.03
CA PRO A 59 7.22 -2.95 -12.85
C PRO A 59 8.17 -3.15 -14.02
N ASP A 60 8.90 -2.11 -14.36
CA ASP A 60 9.93 -2.10 -15.38
C ASP A 60 11.10 -1.23 -14.93
N LEU A 61 12.21 -1.32 -15.66
CA LEU A 61 13.34 -0.42 -15.46
C LEU A 61 12.97 0.99 -15.89
N GLY A 62 13.43 1.98 -15.11
CA GLY A 62 13.39 3.35 -15.58
C GLY A 62 14.43 3.62 -16.67
N PRO A 63 14.30 4.76 -17.38
CA PRO A 63 15.24 5.14 -18.42
C PRO A 63 16.63 5.43 -17.84
N GLU A 64 17.66 5.32 -18.67
CA GLU A 64 19.03 5.66 -18.29
C GLU A 64 19.12 7.10 -17.75
N GLY A 65 19.70 7.27 -16.56
CA GLY A 65 19.81 8.56 -15.88
C GLY A 65 18.50 9.09 -15.26
N GLY A 66 17.41 8.33 -15.33
CA GLY A 66 16.13 8.63 -14.68
C GLY A 66 15.90 7.87 -13.37
N PRO A 67 14.63 7.76 -12.91
CA PRO A 67 14.28 6.92 -11.78
C PRO A 67 14.72 5.47 -12.01
N VAL A 68 15.01 4.72 -10.93
CA VAL A 68 15.49 3.33 -11.04
C VAL A 68 14.43 2.34 -11.56
N ALA A 69 13.16 2.68 -11.38
CA ALA A 69 12.01 1.88 -11.78
C ALA A 69 10.97 2.77 -12.46
N ASN A 70 10.19 2.19 -13.36
CA ASN A 70 9.06 2.82 -14.02
C ASN A 70 7.98 1.77 -14.27
N PHE A 71 6.84 2.21 -14.81
CA PHE A 71 5.83 1.31 -15.31
C PHE A 71 6.19 0.84 -16.73
N SER A 72 5.90 -0.44 -16.99
CA SER A 72 5.83 -0.98 -18.35
C SER A 72 4.75 -0.27 -19.19
N ARG A 73 4.61 -0.66 -20.46
CA ARG A 73 3.40 -0.32 -21.22
C ARG A 73 2.14 -0.90 -20.54
N PRO A 74 0.95 -0.26 -20.68
CA PRO A 74 -0.28 -0.83 -20.15
C PRO A 74 -0.58 -2.22 -20.73
N TYR A 75 -0.91 -3.17 -19.86
CA TYR A 75 -1.47 -4.46 -20.24
C TYR A 75 -2.98 -4.41 -20.09
N PRO A 76 -3.76 -4.70 -21.15
CA PRO A 76 -5.18 -4.97 -20.98
C PRO A 76 -5.33 -6.29 -20.22
N GLY A 77 -6.10 -6.28 -19.13
CA GLY A 77 -6.41 -7.50 -18.39
C GLY A 77 -7.29 -8.43 -19.21
N ALA A 78 -7.03 -9.75 -19.14
CA ALA A 78 -7.98 -10.73 -19.65
C ALA A 78 -9.19 -10.75 -18.71
N ALA A 79 -10.30 -10.18 -19.18
CA ALA A 79 -11.49 -9.89 -18.38
C ALA A 79 -12.67 -10.84 -18.67
N PRO A 80 -13.59 -11.06 -17.71
CA PRO A 80 -13.53 -10.56 -16.33
C PRO A 80 -12.45 -11.27 -15.53
N GLY A 81 -11.69 -10.50 -14.73
CA GLY A 81 -10.77 -11.04 -13.75
C GLY A 81 -11.42 -11.15 -12.38
N ARG A 82 -10.82 -11.90 -11.47
CA ARG A 82 -11.18 -11.93 -10.05
C ARG A 82 -10.05 -11.33 -9.23
N MET A 83 -10.35 -10.22 -8.54
CA MET A 83 -9.40 -9.66 -7.59
C MET A 83 -9.24 -10.63 -6.41
N VAL A 84 -8.00 -10.93 -6.05
CA VAL A 84 -7.69 -11.65 -4.82
C VAL A 84 -7.58 -10.61 -3.72
N ARG A 85 -6.62 -9.70 -3.85
CA ARG A 85 -6.34 -8.64 -2.90
C ARG A 85 -5.37 -7.63 -3.48
N GLY A 86 -5.46 -6.38 -3.04
CA GLY A 86 -4.55 -5.33 -3.45
C GLY A 86 -4.50 -4.19 -2.46
N GLY A 87 -3.34 -3.59 -2.25
CA GLY A 87 -3.21 -2.35 -1.49
C GLY A 87 -3.77 -1.16 -2.26
N ILE A 88 -4.34 -0.20 -1.52
CA ILE A 88 -4.77 1.09 -2.06
C ILE A 88 -4.39 2.27 -1.18
N THR A 89 -4.08 3.38 -1.84
CA THR A 89 -4.13 4.73 -1.27
C THR A 89 -5.11 5.55 -2.08
N ILE A 90 -6.05 6.20 -1.40
CA ILE A 90 -7.03 7.11 -1.98
C ILE A 90 -6.68 8.51 -1.52
N GLY A 91 -6.49 9.41 -2.47
CA GLY A 91 -6.15 10.80 -2.19
C GLY A 91 -6.58 11.69 -3.33
N ARG A 92 -5.83 12.78 -3.56
CA ARG A 92 -6.13 13.71 -4.65
C ARG A 92 -4.93 13.98 -5.55
N ARG A 93 -5.22 14.20 -6.82
CA ARG A 93 -4.31 14.74 -7.83
C ARG A 93 -5.00 15.88 -8.55
N ASP A 94 -4.37 17.05 -8.57
CA ASP A 94 -4.92 18.25 -9.22
C ASP A 94 -6.37 18.56 -8.78
N GLY A 95 -6.67 18.32 -7.51
CA GLY A 95 -7.99 18.52 -6.89
C GLY A 95 -9.01 17.41 -7.12
N ALA A 96 -8.79 16.48 -8.06
CA ALA A 96 -9.68 15.34 -8.29
C ALA A 96 -9.29 14.12 -7.45
N VAL A 97 -10.24 13.22 -7.18
CA VAL A 97 -9.95 11.93 -6.53
C VAL A 97 -8.99 11.13 -7.41
N PHE A 98 -7.95 10.60 -6.78
CA PHE A 98 -6.93 9.79 -7.44
C PHE A 98 -6.56 8.61 -6.53
N CYS A 99 -6.06 7.53 -7.13
CA CYS A 99 -5.73 6.32 -6.39
C CYS A 99 -4.40 5.74 -6.83
N HIS A 100 -3.62 5.24 -5.88
CA HIS A 100 -2.50 4.33 -6.12
C HIS A 100 -2.98 2.93 -5.74
N SER A 101 -2.99 1.98 -6.69
CA SER A 101 -3.46 0.62 -6.41
C SER A 101 -2.56 -0.43 -7.04
N HIS A 102 -2.12 -1.37 -6.21
CA HIS A 102 -1.51 -2.61 -6.65
C HIS A 102 -2.46 -3.76 -6.37
N SER A 103 -2.49 -4.80 -7.19
CA SER A 103 -3.39 -5.93 -6.98
C SER A 103 -2.84 -7.25 -7.48
N LEU A 104 -3.07 -8.29 -6.69
CA LEU A 104 -3.04 -9.69 -7.07
C LEU A 104 -4.44 -10.10 -7.53
N PHE A 105 -4.53 -10.74 -8.69
CA PHE A 105 -5.78 -11.18 -9.29
C PHE A 105 -5.59 -12.48 -10.08
N VAL A 106 -6.70 -13.12 -10.39
CA VAL A 106 -6.77 -14.24 -11.34
C VAL A 106 -7.48 -13.70 -12.58
N ASP A 107 -6.83 -13.77 -13.74
CA ASP A 107 -7.43 -13.30 -14.99
C ASP A 107 -8.45 -14.31 -15.56
N ALA A 108 -9.13 -13.94 -16.65
CA ALA A 108 -10.16 -14.77 -17.28
C ALA A 108 -9.62 -16.13 -17.81
N ASP A 109 -8.31 -16.22 -18.04
CA ASP A 109 -7.65 -17.46 -18.45
C ASP A 109 -7.30 -18.36 -17.25
N GLY A 110 -7.64 -17.93 -16.03
CA GLY A 110 -7.35 -18.64 -14.79
C GLY A 110 -5.91 -18.46 -14.31
N MET A 111 -5.15 -17.52 -14.88
CA MET A 111 -3.76 -17.28 -14.49
C MET A 111 -3.68 -16.28 -13.35
N GLN A 112 -2.88 -16.61 -12.34
CA GLN A 112 -2.53 -15.66 -11.28
C GLN A 112 -1.59 -14.58 -11.86
N ARG A 113 -1.97 -13.32 -11.66
CA ARG A 113 -1.27 -12.13 -12.15
C ARG A 113 -1.23 -11.09 -11.04
N ALA A 114 -0.24 -10.20 -11.12
CA ALA A 114 -0.11 -9.09 -10.19
C ALA A 114 0.45 -7.86 -10.90
N GLY A 115 0.13 -6.69 -10.38
CA GLY A 115 0.66 -5.43 -10.92
C GLY A 115 -0.03 -4.20 -10.37
N HIS A 116 0.36 -3.06 -10.89
CA HIS A 116 -0.24 -1.77 -10.60
C HIS A 116 -1.51 -1.59 -11.44
N LEU A 117 -2.68 -1.60 -10.81
CA LEU A 117 -3.92 -1.30 -11.52
C LEU A 117 -3.90 0.14 -12.00
N ILE A 118 -4.39 0.38 -13.22
CA ILE A 118 -4.58 1.73 -13.75
C ILE A 118 -6.01 2.16 -13.38
N PRO A 119 -6.24 2.95 -12.32
CA PRO A 119 -7.57 3.09 -11.74
C PRO A 119 -8.60 3.68 -12.71
N GLU A 120 -8.18 4.55 -13.62
CA GLU A 120 -9.01 5.14 -14.68
C GLU A 120 -9.50 4.12 -15.70
N LYS A 121 -8.87 2.95 -15.76
CA LYS A 121 -9.20 1.85 -16.68
C LYS A 121 -9.80 0.65 -15.96
N VAL A 122 -10.28 0.82 -14.73
CA VAL A 122 -10.94 -0.24 -13.96
C VAL A 122 -12.44 0.02 -13.88
N VAL A 123 -13.22 -0.97 -14.29
CA VAL A 123 -14.66 -1.06 -14.03
C VAL A 123 -14.90 -2.25 -13.10
N LEU A 124 -15.60 -2.01 -12.00
CA LEU A 124 -15.86 -3.01 -10.98
C LEU A 124 -17.01 -3.93 -11.40
N GLY A 125 -16.89 -5.23 -11.11
CA GLY A 125 -18.00 -6.16 -11.04
C GLY A 125 -18.48 -6.35 -9.60
N PRO A 126 -19.33 -7.35 -9.32
CA PRO A 126 -19.84 -7.60 -7.97
C PRO A 126 -18.77 -8.10 -6.99
N GLY A 127 -18.98 -7.82 -5.70
CA GLY A 127 -18.23 -8.42 -4.59
C GLY A 127 -16.86 -7.83 -4.27
N VAL A 128 -16.47 -6.71 -4.89
CA VAL A 128 -15.21 -6.03 -4.54
C VAL A 128 -15.41 -5.24 -3.26
N ARG A 129 -14.62 -5.52 -2.21
CA ARG A 129 -14.70 -4.80 -0.94
C ARG A 129 -13.49 -3.88 -0.74
N ALA A 130 -13.72 -2.67 -0.26
CA ALA A 130 -12.71 -1.76 0.23
C ALA A 130 -12.62 -1.83 1.77
N LEU A 131 -11.49 -2.33 2.26
CA LEU A 131 -11.10 -2.32 3.67
C LEU A 131 -10.12 -1.18 3.89
N VAL A 132 -10.59 -0.04 4.40
CA VAL A 132 -9.79 1.19 4.43
C VAL A 132 -9.83 1.88 5.80
N TRP A 133 -8.76 2.59 6.11
CA TRP A 133 -8.63 3.46 7.27
C TRP A 133 -8.53 4.90 6.78
N GLY A 134 -9.49 5.72 7.20
CA GLY A 134 -9.63 7.09 6.73
C GLY A 134 -10.05 8.03 7.84
N GLY A 135 -9.85 9.32 7.59
CA GLY A 135 -10.21 10.39 8.50
C GLY A 135 -10.33 11.73 7.77
N PRO A 136 -10.86 12.76 8.43
CA PRO A 136 -11.14 14.05 7.81
C PRO A 136 -9.98 15.06 7.90
N ASP A 137 -8.87 14.73 8.55
CA ASP A 137 -7.83 15.71 8.95
C ASP A 137 -6.43 15.46 8.37
N VAL A 138 -6.22 14.34 7.68
CA VAL A 138 -5.02 14.06 6.89
C VAL A 138 -5.39 13.94 5.42
N ALA A 139 -4.87 14.85 4.60
CA ALA A 139 -4.96 14.75 3.15
C ALA A 139 -3.77 13.97 2.62
N VAL A 140 -3.99 13.20 1.56
CA VAL A 140 -2.93 12.52 0.80
C VAL A 140 -2.98 13.07 -0.63
N GLU A 141 -1.96 13.83 -1.02
CA GLU A 141 -1.95 14.59 -2.27
C GLU A 141 -0.75 14.16 -3.13
N VAL A 142 -0.97 14.00 -4.44
CA VAL A 142 0.11 13.73 -5.38
C VAL A 142 0.97 15.00 -5.55
N GLN A 143 2.25 14.91 -5.20
CA GLN A 143 3.19 16.03 -5.26
C GLN A 143 4.44 15.64 -6.05
N PRO A 144 5.07 16.56 -6.82
CA PRO A 144 6.36 16.31 -7.44
C PRO A 144 7.43 15.98 -6.39
N ASP A 145 8.19 14.93 -6.63
CA ASP A 145 9.28 14.49 -5.77
C ASP A 145 10.62 14.68 -6.48
N PRO A 146 11.50 15.57 -5.99
CA PRO A 146 12.75 15.90 -6.68
C PRO A 146 13.80 14.79 -6.61
N GLU A 147 13.66 13.83 -5.67
CA GLU A 147 14.64 12.74 -5.52
C GLU A 147 14.41 11.64 -6.55
N THR A 148 13.15 11.26 -6.75
CA THR A 148 12.76 10.22 -7.70
C THR A 148 12.45 10.78 -9.09
N GLY A 149 12.14 12.08 -9.19
CA GLY A 149 11.65 12.71 -10.42
C GLY A 149 10.19 12.36 -10.77
N MET A 150 9.49 11.63 -9.88
CA MET A 150 8.09 11.22 -10.06
C MET A 150 7.14 12.12 -9.26
N SER A 151 5.84 12.07 -9.55
CA SER A 151 4.81 12.65 -8.68
C SER A 151 4.26 11.56 -7.76
N LEU A 152 4.35 11.75 -6.45
CA LEU A 152 4.12 10.73 -5.44
C LEU A 152 3.15 11.23 -4.38
N PHE A 153 2.29 10.34 -3.86
CA PHE A 153 1.36 10.67 -2.79
C PHE A 153 2.11 11.06 -1.53
N THR A 154 1.76 12.22 -0.98
CA THR A 154 2.39 12.79 0.20
C THR A 154 1.33 13.18 1.21
N PRO A 155 1.35 12.60 2.43
CA PRO A 155 0.38 12.93 3.47
C PRO A 155 0.69 14.30 4.09
N ARG A 156 -0.37 15.03 4.45
CA ARG A 156 -0.28 16.32 5.12
C ARG A 156 -1.48 16.54 6.03
N ARG A 157 -1.24 17.08 7.22
CA ARG A 157 -2.30 17.54 8.11
C ARG A 157 -3.03 18.75 7.51
N VAL A 158 -4.36 18.70 7.47
CA VAL A 158 -5.22 19.77 6.91
C VAL A 158 -6.28 20.27 7.87
N GLY A 159 -6.37 19.70 9.07
CA GLY A 159 -7.23 20.16 10.15
C GLY A 159 -6.88 19.47 11.46
N ASP A 160 -7.65 19.79 12.50
CA ASP A 160 -7.48 19.24 13.85
C ASP A 160 -8.78 18.59 14.32
N ALA A 161 -9.33 17.72 13.48
CA ALA A 161 -10.57 17.02 13.84
C ALA A 161 -10.30 15.94 14.89
N ASP A 162 -9.15 15.27 14.80
CA ASP A 162 -8.74 14.15 15.66
C ASP A 162 -9.87 13.10 15.86
N ARG A 163 -10.61 12.86 14.78
CA ARG A 163 -11.78 11.97 14.77
C ARG A 163 -11.37 10.60 14.32
N GLY A 164 -11.59 9.61 15.18
CA GLY A 164 -11.31 8.22 14.88
C GLY A 164 -11.17 7.40 16.15
N GLU A 165 -11.26 6.08 16.00
CA GLU A 165 -11.18 5.15 17.13
C GLU A 165 -9.74 4.70 17.38
N LEU A 166 -8.90 4.74 16.35
CA LEU A 166 -7.53 4.23 16.39
C LEU A 166 -6.53 5.38 16.30
N ALA A 167 -5.60 5.46 17.26
CA ALA A 167 -4.41 6.28 17.07
C ALA A 167 -3.62 5.70 15.88
N ALA A 168 -3.17 6.57 14.98
CA ALA A 168 -2.62 6.16 13.70
C ALA A 168 -1.51 7.08 13.20
N LEU A 169 -0.70 6.57 12.30
CA LEU A 169 0.23 7.33 11.46
C LEU A 169 -0.13 7.08 10.01
N VAL A 170 -0.32 8.16 9.23
CA VAL A 170 -0.35 8.08 7.77
C VAL A 170 1.04 8.42 7.25
N CYS A 171 1.66 7.50 6.53
CA CYS A 171 3.07 7.56 6.22
C CYS A 171 3.34 7.50 4.72
N ARG A 172 4.34 8.27 4.29
CA ARG A 172 5.07 8.08 3.04
C ARG A 172 6.55 7.88 3.35
N VAL A 173 7.10 6.78 2.87
CA VAL A 173 8.50 6.39 3.03
C VAL A 173 9.23 6.68 1.72
N ARG A 174 10.41 7.30 1.84
CA ARG A 174 11.30 7.64 0.71
C ARG A 174 12.25 6.48 0.37
N PRO A 175 12.96 6.53 -0.78
CA PRO A 175 13.90 5.47 -1.18
C PRO A 175 14.93 5.06 -0.11
N ASN A 176 15.52 3.89 -0.25
CA ASN A 176 16.64 3.41 0.59
C ASN A 176 16.33 3.26 2.09
N VAL A 177 15.06 3.29 2.49
CA VAL A 177 14.61 2.97 3.84
C VAL A 177 14.13 1.52 3.86
N ASP A 178 14.60 0.72 4.81
CA ASP A 178 14.15 -0.65 4.99
C ASP A 178 12.78 -0.69 5.68
N LEU A 179 11.85 -1.49 5.15
CA LEU A 179 10.47 -1.52 5.62
C LEU A 179 10.34 -2.01 7.07
N VAL A 180 11.10 -3.02 7.46
CA VAL A 180 10.95 -3.65 8.79
C VAL A 180 11.44 -2.71 9.87
N SER A 181 12.69 -2.23 9.74
CA SER A 181 13.27 -1.31 10.70
C SER A 181 12.50 0.01 10.79
N MET A 182 11.90 0.47 9.69
CA MET A 182 11.08 1.68 9.68
C MET A 182 9.78 1.51 10.48
N VAL A 183 9.02 0.42 10.32
CA VAL A 183 7.78 0.26 11.11
C VAL A 183 8.08 0.03 12.60
N GLU A 184 9.18 -0.64 12.93
CA GLU A 184 9.65 -0.80 14.32
C GLU A 184 9.99 0.56 14.94
N HIS A 185 10.73 1.39 14.21
CA HIS A 185 11.15 2.71 14.65
C HIS A 185 9.96 3.66 14.85
N LEU A 186 9.06 3.77 13.87
CA LEU A 186 7.88 4.62 13.99
C LEU A 186 6.99 4.20 15.17
N THR A 187 6.84 2.90 15.41
CA THR A 187 6.06 2.38 16.55
C THR A 187 6.70 2.77 17.89
N GLU A 188 8.02 2.66 18.00
CA GLU A 188 8.77 3.09 19.19
C GLU A 188 8.63 4.60 19.43
N GLU A 189 8.73 5.41 18.38
CA GLU A 189 8.65 6.87 18.46
C GLU A 189 7.27 7.39 18.87
N GLN A 190 6.20 6.72 18.47
CA GLN A 190 4.85 7.04 18.96
C GLN A 190 4.65 6.66 20.44
N GLY A 191 5.56 5.88 21.03
CA GLY A 191 5.41 5.35 22.38
C GLY A 191 4.33 4.27 22.49
N TRP A 192 3.88 3.70 21.38
CA TRP A 192 2.88 2.64 21.37
C TRP A 192 3.46 1.34 21.92
N SER A 193 2.62 0.48 22.47
CA SER A 193 3.03 -0.87 22.94
C SER A 193 3.19 -1.86 21.79
N GLY A 194 2.56 -1.57 20.66
CA GLY A 194 2.64 -2.28 19.38
C GLY A 194 1.81 -1.56 18.32
N ALA A 195 1.93 -2.00 17.08
CA ALA A 195 1.19 -1.43 15.95
C ALA A 195 0.74 -2.52 14.97
N ASP A 196 -0.38 -2.30 14.31
CA ASP A 196 -0.77 -3.08 13.13
C ASP A 196 -0.41 -2.31 11.86
N VAL A 197 0.07 -3.02 10.84
CA VAL A 197 0.29 -2.46 9.50
C VAL A 197 -1.04 -2.46 8.74
N ARG A 198 -1.48 -1.29 8.31
CA ARG A 198 -2.76 -1.05 7.63
C ARG A 198 -2.53 -0.27 6.34
N GLY A 199 -2.98 -0.76 5.19
CA GLY A 199 -2.80 -0.03 3.92
C GLY A 199 -1.34 0.04 3.49
N GLN A 200 -1.06 -0.31 2.24
CA GLN A 200 0.30 -0.68 1.86
C GLN A 200 0.43 -0.73 0.35
N VAL A 201 1.00 0.32 -0.23
CA VAL A 201 1.26 0.40 -1.67
C VAL A 201 2.61 1.05 -1.89
N GLY A 202 3.44 0.43 -2.71
CA GLY A 202 4.76 0.97 -3.02
C GLY A 202 5.68 -0.07 -3.60
N SER A 203 6.94 0.32 -3.74
CA SER A 203 7.99 -0.49 -4.35
C SER A 203 9.20 -0.68 -3.44
N ILE A 204 9.86 -1.81 -3.61
CA ILE A 204 11.18 -2.11 -3.04
C ILE A 204 12.17 -2.38 -4.15
N VAL A 205 13.46 -2.21 -3.88
CA VAL A 205 14.53 -2.38 -4.88
C VAL A 205 14.52 -3.82 -5.40
N GLY A 206 14.56 -4.76 -4.48
CA GLY A 206 14.33 -6.18 -4.69
C GLY A 206 13.86 -6.74 -3.36
N GLY A 207 13.64 -8.04 -3.29
CA GLY A 207 13.06 -8.68 -2.10
C GLY A 207 13.95 -9.77 -1.54
N ARG A 208 14.02 -9.86 -0.22
CA ARG A 208 14.50 -11.06 0.48
C ARG A 208 13.42 -11.55 1.42
N LEU A 209 12.83 -12.68 1.03
CA LEU A 209 11.62 -13.23 1.65
C LEU A 209 11.91 -14.58 2.29
N GLY A 210 11.78 -14.66 3.61
CA GLY A 210 11.85 -15.91 4.36
C GLY A 210 10.65 -16.81 4.06
N GLN A 211 10.92 -18.10 3.93
CA GLN A 211 9.93 -19.14 3.66
C GLN A 211 9.67 -20.01 4.90
N PRO A 212 8.52 -20.71 4.98
CA PRO A 212 8.20 -21.59 6.11
C PRO A 212 9.20 -22.72 6.35
N ASP A 213 9.92 -23.16 5.32
CA ASP A 213 10.96 -24.19 5.41
C ASP A 213 12.34 -23.65 5.85
N GLY A 214 12.43 -22.35 6.15
CA GLY A 214 13.65 -21.66 6.53
C GLY A 214 14.51 -21.21 5.36
N SER A 215 14.13 -21.52 4.11
CA SER A 215 14.79 -20.99 2.93
C SER A 215 14.49 -19.50 2.72
N VAL A 216 15.29 -18.85 1.88
CA VAL A 216 15.11 -17.43 1.52
C VAL A 216 14.97 -17.32 0.01
N VAL A 217 13.86 -16.74 -0.43
CA VAL A 217 13.65 -16.35 -1.82
C VAL A 217 14.28 -14.97 -2.03
N THR A 218 15.10 -14.84 -3.07
CA THR A 218 15.64 -13.55 -3.53
C THR A 218 14.87 -13.12 -4.77
N VAL A 219 14.28 -11.93 -4.72
CA VAL A 219 13.49 -11.32 -5.79
C VAL A 219 14.36 -10.31 -6.52
N ASP A 220 14.35 -10.40 -7.85
CA ASP A 220 15.17 -9.57 -8.73
C ASP A 220 14.76 -8.10 -8.69
N GLY A 221 15.74 -7.20 -8.73
CA GLY A 221 15.55 -5.74 -8.66
C GLY A 221 16.02 -5.00 -9.92
N PRO A 222 16.08 -3.65 -9.92
CA PRO A 222 15.71 -2.69 -8.87
C PRO A 222 14.22 -2.29 -8.85
N ALA A 223 13.36 -3.00 -9.59
CA ALA A 223 11.94 -2.67 -9.76
C ALA A 223 11.06 -3.83 -9.29
N THR A 224 10.58 -3.77 -8.05
CA THR A 224 9.65 -4.74 -7.46
C THR A 224 8.50 -4.02 -6.79
N GLU A 225 7.27 -4.31 -7.20
CA GLU A 225 6.06 -3.72 -6.60
C GLU A 225 5.51 -4.61 -5.49
N VAL A 226 5.07 -3.99 -4.41
CA VAL A 226 4.42 -4.67 -3.28
C VAL A 226 2.91 -4.60 -3.46
N MET A 227 2.27 -5.74 -3.64
CA MET A 227 0.81 -5.84 -3.77
C MET A 227 0.14 -5.59 -2.43
N PHE A 228 0.68 -6.20 -1.37
CA PHE A 228 0.31 -5.90 0.00
C PHE A 228 1.39 -6.39 1.00
N LEU A 229 1.41 -5.79 2.19
CA LEU A 229 2.29 -6.07 3.34
C LEU A 229 1.47 -6.25 4.62
N ASP A 230 1.29 -7.49 5.08
CA ASP A 230 0.53 -7.77 6.29
C ASP A 230 1.43 -7.97 7.49
N GLY A 231 0.97 -7.57 8.66
CA GLY A 231 1.61 -7.95 9.90
C GLY A 231 1.44 -6.91 10.98
N SER A 232 2.25 -7.06 12.02
CA SER A 232 2.23 -6.18 13.17
C SER A 232 3.63 -6.01 13.75
N VAL A 233 3.77 -4.96 14.54
CA VAL A 233 4.93 -4.68 15.37
C VAL A 233 4.52 -4.96 16.81
N ARG A 234 5.31 -5.77 17.51
CA ARG A 234 5.09 -6.10 18.92
C ARG A 234 6.38 -5.89 19.71
N ARG A 235 6.26 -5.58 21.00
CA ARG A 235 7.42 -5.50 21.89
C ARG A 235 7.87 -6.89 22.33
N VAL A 236 9.04 -7.31 21.89
CA VAL A 236 9.66 -8.61 22.19
C VAL A 236 11.01 -8.38 22.87
N HIS A 237 11.19 -8.92 24.08
CA HIS A 237 12.41 -8.72 24.88
C HIS A 237 12.83 -7.24 25.01
N GLY A 238 11.85 -6.35 25.18
CA GLY A 238 12.08 -4.91 25.37
C GLY A 238 12.40 -4.12 24.10
N ARG A 239 12.30 -4.72 22.91
CA ARG A 239 12.47 -4.02 21.62
C ARG A 239 11.22 -4.18 20.75
N MET A 240 10.89 -3.17 19.96
CA MET A 240 9.94 -3.35 18.87
C MET A 240 10.48 -4.37 17.88
N THR A 241 9.61 -5.28 17.45
CA THR A 241 9.94 -6.34 16.50
C THR A 241 8.76 -6.51 15.56
N ALA A 242 9.01 -6.27 14.27
CA ALA A 242 8.03 -6.48 13.21
C ALA A 242 8.00 -7.96 12.80
N ASP A 243 6.79 -8.48 12.64
CA ASP A 243 6.53 -9.69 11.90
C ASP A 243 5.59 -9.35 10.75
N VAL A 244 6.17 -9.16 9.57
CA VAL A 244 5.45 -8.72 8.38
C VAL A 244 5.77 -9.63 7.19
N SER A 245 4.75 -9.88 6.36
CA SER A 245 4.83 -10.69 5.15
C SER A 245 4.32 -9.89 3.96
N ALA A 246 4.99 -10.03 2.82
CA ALA A 246 4.65 -9.30 1.60
C ALA A 246 4.23 -10.24 0.47
N HIS A 247 3.44 -9.72 -0.45
CA HIS A 247 3.27 -10.27 -1.79
C HIS A 247 3.82 -9.27 -2.79
N LEU A 248 4.72 -9.74 -3.65
CA LEU A 248 5.51 -8.93 -4.57
C LEU A 248 5.26 -9.37 -6.00
N VAL A 249 5.48 -8.45 -6.94
CA VAL A 249 5.68 -8.80 -8.35
C VAL A 249 6.96 -8.15 -8.84
N ASP A 250 7.81 -8.95 -9.49
CA ASP A 250 9.04 -8.45 -10.11
C ASP A 250 8.82 -7.97 -11.55
N ARG A 251 9.88 -7.40 -12.14
CA ARG A 251 9.86 -6.92 -13.53
C ARG A 251 9.63 -7.99 -14.59
N HIS A 252 9.71 -9.27 -14.22
CA HIS A 252 9.43 -10.41 -15.09
C HIS A 252 7.99 -10.92 -14.93
N ALA A 253 7.16 -10.17 -14.21
CA ALA A 253 5.78 -10.51 -13.85
C ALA A 253 5.66 -11.79 -13.00
N VAL A 254 6.72 -12.17 -12.28
CA VAL A 254 6.68 -13.30 -11.35
C VAL A 254 6.21 -12.82 -10.00
N VAL A 255 5.23 -13.53 -9.43
CA VAL A 255 4.69 -13.24 -8.10
C VAL A 255 5.49 -13.98 -7.05
N HIS A 256 5.89 -13.27 -6.00
CA HIS A 256 6.65 -13.81 -4.87
C HIS A 256 5.92 -13.51 -3.56
N SER A 257 6.09 -14.37 -2.56
CA SER A 257 5.49 -14.16 -1.24
C SER A 257 6.36 -14.72 -0.13
N GLY A 258 6.32 -14.09 1.04
CA GLY A 258 6.99 -14.60 2.23
C GLY A 258 7.19 -13.52 3.29
N ARG A 259 7.87 -13.90 4.37
CA ARG A 259 8.21 -13.00 5.47
C ARG A 259 9.29 -12.02 5.04
N VAL A 260 9.07 -10.73 5.24
CA VAL A 260 10.07 -9.70 4.89
C VAL A 260 11.22 -9.76 5.88
N LEU A 261 12.44 -9.98 5.39
CA LEU A 261 13.63 -10.04 6.25
C LEU A 261 14.10 -8.63 6.64
N PRO A 262 14.46 -8.39 7.92
CA PRO A 262 14.89 -7.06 8.38
C PRO A 262 16.19 -6.60 7.72
N GLY A 263 16.24 -5.33 7.32
CA GLY A 263 17.44 -4.71 6.73
C GLY A 263 17.74 -5.13 5.29
N GLU A 264 16.88 -5.93 4.66
CA GLU A 264 17.13 -6.51 3.34
C GLU A 264 16.08 -6.10 2.29
N ASN A 265 15.14 -5.21 2.64
CA ASN A 265 13.99 -4.87 1.80
C ASN A 265 13.79 -3.35 1.75
N ALA A 266 14.74 -2.66 1.10
CA ALA A 266 14.75 -1.20 0.97
C ALA A 266 13.74 -0.71 -0.07
N VAL A 267 13.03 0.37 0.26
CA VAL A 267 12.11 1.08 -0.66
C VAL A 267 12.85 1.55 -1.91
N ALA A 268 12.25 1.33 -3.09
CA ALA A 268 12.82 1.75 -4.37
C ALA A 268 12.46 3.20 -4.71
N LEU A 269 11.16 3.50 -4.82
CA LEU A 269 10.66 4.83 -5.18
C LEU A 269 9.93 5.47 -4.01
N THR A 270 8.89 4.80 -3.51
CA THR A 270 8.15 5.23 -2.34
C THR A 270 7.38 4.07 -1.76
N TYR A 271 6.96 4.22 -0.50
CA TYR A 271 6.04 3.31 0.14
C TYR A 271 5.01 4.10 0.96
N GLU A 272 3.74 3.86 0.70
CA GLU A 272 2.62 4.47 1.38
C GLU A 272 2.02 3.44 2.33
N LEU A 273 1.88 3.81 3.60
CA LEU A 273 1.28 2.92 4.60
C LEU A 273 0.60 3.68 5.73
N VAL A 274 -0.29 2.99 6.43
CA VAL A 274 -0.81 3.41 7.73
C VAL A 274 -0.32 2.44 8.81
N LEU A 275 0.08 2.99 9.96
CA LEU A 275 0.21 2.21 11.18
C LEU A 275 -0.93 2.61 12.11
N THR A 276 -1.58 1.64 12.73
CA THR A 276 -2.52 1.91 13.83
C THR A 276 -1.97 1.33 15.11
N GLU A 277 -2.13 2.04 16.22
CA GLU A 277 -1.84 1.51 17.55
C GLU A 277 -2.58 0.18 17.73
N ALA A 278 -1.83 -0.86 18.09
CA ALA A 278 -2.45 -2.15 18.39
C ALA A 278 -3.33 -1.98 19.63
N ALA A 279 -4.52 -2.57 19.61
CA ALA A 279 -5.30 -2.68 20.84
C ALA A 279 -4.42 -3.36 21.90
N GLU A 280 -4.36 -2.80 23.11
CA GLU A 280 -3.77 -3.51 24.24
C GLU A 280 -4.42 -4.89 24.29
N ASP A 281 -3.61 -5.96 24.30
CA ASP A 281 -4.14 -7.28 24.55
C ASP A 281 -4.87 -7.19 25.89
N ARG A 282 -6.21 -7.16 25.84
CA ARG A 282 -7.04 -7.35 27.02
C ARG A 282 -6.76 -8.78 27.44
N ASN A 283 -5.73 -8.93 28.28
CA ASN A 283 -5.37 -10.19 28.88
C ASN A 283 -6.66 -10.73 29.55
N PRO A 284 -7.15 -11.93 29.19
CA PRO A 284 -8.28 -12.53 29.90
C PRO A 284 -7.93 -12.77 31.38
#